data_AF-A0A2Z6NGD5-F1
#
_entry.id   AF-A0A2Z6NGD5-F1
#
_cell.length_a   1.000
_cell.length_b   1.000
_cell.length_c   1.000
_cell.angle_alpha   90.00
_cell.angle_beta   90.00
_cell.angle_gamma   90.00
#
_symmetry.space_group_name_H-M   'P 1'
#
loop_
_entity.id
_entity.type
_entity.pdbx_description
1 polymer ?
#
loop_
_entity_poly.entity_id
_entity_poly.type
_entity_poly.pdbx_seq_one_letter_code
_entity_poly.pdbx_strand_id
1 'polypeptide(L)' 'MEGMFKANGGCGYVKKPDFLLNNNKIYDPRVNNRSILQTLQVVVYMGEGWQSEFGQTHFDFYSPPDFRVQVSRLKS' A
#
# COMPACT_ATOMS: atom_id res chain seq x y z
N MET A 1 -11.43 5.30 -1.55
CA MET A 1 -11.72 3.91 -1.13
C MET A 1 -10.53 3.43 -0.31
N GLU A 2 -10.68 3.33 1.01
CA GLU A 2 -9.61 2.89 1.91
C GLU A 2 -9.32 1.40 1.70
N GLY A 3 -8.07 1.05 1.38
CA GLY A 3 -7.70 -0.30 0.93
C GLY A 3 -8.09 -1.42 1.91
N MET A 4 -7.89 -1.19 3.21
CA MET A 4 -8.19 -2.17 4.26
C MET A 4 -9.67 -2.55 4.32
N PHE A 5 -10.57 -1.56 4.20
CA PHE A 5 -12.02 -1.78 4.32
C PHE A 5 -12.67 -2.30 3.03
N LYS A 6 -11.90 -2.56 1.96
CA LYS A 6 -12.40 -3.37 0.84
C LYS A 6 -12.60 -4.84 1.24
N ALA A 7 -11.95 -5.29 2.32
CA ALA A 7 -12.15 -6.64 2.86
C ALA A 7 -13.59 -6.83 3.36
N ASN A 8 -14.00 -8.09 3.51
CA ASN A 8 -15.32 -8.46 4.03
C ASN A 8 -16.48 -7.77 3.29
N GLY A 9 -16.38 -7.69 1.97
CA GLY A 9 -17.44 -7.12 1.11
C GLY A 9 -17.68 -5.62 1.31
N GLY A 10 -16.78 -4.87 1.94
CA GLY A 10 -16.96 -3.44 2.13
C GLY A 10 -17.97 -3.05 3.21
N CYS A 11 -18.37 -3.98 4.08
CA CYS A 11 -19.40 -3.74 5.11
C CYS A 11 -18.95 -2.84 6.29
N GLY A 12 -17.71 -2.34 6.27
CA GLY A 12 -17.14 -1.49 7.31
C GLY A 12 -16.48 -2.24 8.48
N TYR A 13 -16.53 -3.57 8.51
CA TYR A 13 -15.93 -4.39 9.57
C TYR A 13 -14.90 -5.37 9.04
N VAL A 14 -13.70 -5.37 9.64
CA VAL A 14 -12.59 -6.29 9.32
C VAL A 14 -12.16 -7.01 10.60
N LYS A 15 -12.16 -8.35 10.58
CA LYS A 15 -11.69 -9.17 11.71
C LYS A 15 -10.18 -8.93 11.93
N LYS A 16 -9.77 -8.69 13.17
CA LYS A 16 -8.35 -8.61 13.52
C LYS A 16 -7.64 -9.96 13.25
N PRO A 17 -6.36 -9.94 12.83
CA PRO A 17 -5.56 -11.15 12.72
C PRO A 17 -5.53 -11.96 14.02
N ASP A 18 -5.49 -13.29 13.91
CA ASP A 18 -5.61 -14.18 15.07
C ASP A 18 -4.49 -13.99 16.12
N PHE A 19 -3.29 -13.58 15.69
CA PHE A 19 -2.19 -13.30 16.63
C PHE A 19 -2.44 -12.08 17.53
N LEU A 20 -3.34 -11.16 17.13
CA LEU A 20 -3.79 -10.05 17.99
C LEU A 20 -4.95 -10.45 18.90
N LEU A 21 -5.58 -11.60 18.66
CA LEU A 21 -6.70 -12.12 19.44
C LEU A 21 -6.24 -13.11 20.52
N ASN A 22 -4.97 -13.55 20.48
CA ASN A 22 -4.44 -14.53 21.42
C ASN A 22 -3.89 -13.87 22.70
N ASN A 23 -4.65 -13.97 23.79
CA ASN A 23 -4.26 -13.41 25.09
C ASN A 23 -3.00 -14.03 25.70
N ASN A 24 -2.61 -15.23 25.28
CA ASN A 24 -1.43 -15.93 25.82
C ASN A 24 -0.12 -15.47 25.15
N LYS A 25 -0.19 -14.70 24.06
CA LYS A 25 0.97 -14.21 23.31
C LYS A 25 0.85 -12.70 23.12
N ILE A 26 1.70 -11.95 23.82
CA ILE A 26 1.78 -10.49 23.65
C ILE A 26 2.49 -10.20 22.32
N TYR A 27 1.79 -9.51 21.41
CA TYR A 27 2.37 -9.01 20.18
C TYR A 27 2.79 -7.55 20.35
N ASP A 28 4.10 -7.27 20.26
CA ASP A 28 4.61 -5.90 20.24
C ASP A 28 4.95 -5.48 18.78
N PRO A 29 4.25 -4.47 18.21
CA PRO A 29 4.50 -3.94 16.87
C PRO A 29 5.90 -3.32 16.68
N ARG A 30 6.58 -2.93 17.77
CA ARG A 30 7.86 -2.21 17.74
C ARG A 30 9.07 -3.14 17.70
N VAL A 31 8.86 -4.44 17.87
CA VAL A 31 9.94 -5.43 17.79
C VAL A 31 10.32 -5.65 16.33
N ASN A 32 11.51 -5.18 15.95
CA ASN A 32 12.01 -5.19 14.57
C ASN A 32 12.56 -6.55 14.13
N ASN A 33 12.97 -7.42 15.07
CA ASN A 33 13.63 -8.69 14.76
C ASN A 33 12.60 -9.83 14.66
N ARG A 34 11.77 -9.81 13.61
CA ARG A 34 10.78 -10.85 13.33
C ARG A 34 11.29 -11.83 12.28
N SER A 35 10.88 -13.09 12.40
CA SER A 35 11.08 -14.06 11.34
C SER A 35 10.40 -13.57 10.06
N ILE A 36 11.16 -13.59 8.97
CA ILE A 36 10.62 -13.29 7.64
C ILE A 36 9.67 -14.44 7.29
N LEU A 37 8.38 -14.14 7.20
CA LEU A 37 7.37 -15.11 6.77
C LEU A 37 7.40 -15.28 5.25
N GLN A 38 7.53 -14.17 4.52
CA GLN A 38 7.48 -14.15 3.08
C GLN A 38 8.24 -12.93 2.54
N THR A 39 8.99 -13.13 1.46
CA THR A 39 9.64 -12.06 0.70
C THR A 39 8.80 -11.74 -0.53
N LEU A 40 8.51 -10.46 -0.75
CA LEU A 40 7.81 -9.98 -1.93
C LEU A 40 8.81 -9.35 -2.91
N GLN A 41 8.89 -9.89 -4.12
CA GLN A 41 9.60 -9.25 -5.23
C GLN A 41 8.59 -8.48 -6.07
N VAL A 42 8.87 -7.20 -6.31
CA VAL A 42 7.99 -6.32 -7.08
C VAL A 42 8.75 -5.82 -8.31
N VAL A 43 8.19 -6.06 -9.50
CA VAL A 43 8.65 -5.48 -10.75
C VAL A 43 7.57 -4.50 -11.22
N VAL A 44 7.96 -3.26 -11.42
CA VAL A 44 7.04 -2.21 -11.87
C VAL A 44 7.19 -2.04 -13.38
N TYR A 45 6.09 -2.27 -14.10
CA TYR A 45 5.99 -1.99 -15.54
C TYR A 45 5.20 -0.70 -15.75
N MET A 46 5.63 0.11 -16.72
CA MET A 46 4.88 1.29 -17.13
C MET A 46 3.72 0.84 -18.02
N GLY A 47 2.49 1.14 -17.60
CA GLY A 47 1.28 0.92 -18.39
C GLY A 47 0.82 2.20 -19.11
N GLU A 48 -0.28 2.08 -19.84
CA GLU A 48 -0.98 3.21 -20.46
C GLU A 48 -2.09 3.77 -19.56
N GLY A 49 -2.51 5.01 -19.77
CA GLY A 49 -3.67 5.62 -19.11
C GLY A 49 -3.32 6.52 -17.92
N TRP A 50 -2.08 6.52 -17.44
CA TRP A 50 -1.66 7.48 -16.41
C TRP A 50 -1.76 8.93 -16.91
N GLN A 51 -1.54 9.15 -18.20
CA GLN A 51 -1.53 10.49 -18.81
C GLN A 51 -2.92 11.11 -18.93
N SER A 52 -4.00 10.31 -18.94
CA SER A 52 -5.37 10.82 -19.12
C SER A 52 -5.93 11.50 -17.87
N GLU A 53 -5.29 11.31 -16.72
CA GLU A 53 -5.66 11.99 -15.47
C GLU A 53 -5.10 13.43 -15.40
N PHE A 54 -4.26 13.84 -16.36
CA PHE A 54 -3.66 15.19 -16.38
C PHE A 54 -4.35 16.08 -17.43
N GLY A 55 -4.80 17.26 -16.99
CA GLY A 55 -5.32 18.29 -17.90
C GLY A 55 -4.21 18.95 -18.73
N GLN A 56 -4.59 19.66 -19.81
CA GLN A 56 -3.66 20.27 -20.76
C GLN A 56 -2.67 21.28 -20.13
N THR A 57 -2.99 21.88 -18.98
CA THR A 57 -2.18 22.90 -18.31
C THR A 57 -1.53 22.39 -17.02
N HIS A 58 -1.51 21.08 -16.78
CA HIS A 58 -1.01 20.53 -15.52
C HIS A 58 0.53 20.57 -15.41
N PHE A 59 1.22 20.78 -16.54
CA PHE A 59 2.68 20.79 -16.62
C PHE A 59 3.18 22.09 -17.24
N ASP A 60 4.39 22.49 -16.86
CA ASP A 60 5.05 23.66 -17.45
C ASP A 60 5.25 23.45 -18.94
N PHE A 61 4.90 24.46 -19.75
CA PHE A 61 4.95 24.43 -21.21
C PHE A 61 6.31 23.99 -21.79
N TYR A 62 7.38 24.12 -21.02
CA TYR A 62 8.76 23.91 -21.46
C TYR A 62 9.46 22.74 -20.74
N SER A 63 8.75 21.91 -19.98
CA SER A 63 9.36 20.76 -19.30
C SER A 63 8.39 19.57 -19.24
N PRO A 64 8.74 18.42 -19.85
CA PRO A 64 7.94 17.22 -19.70
C PRO A 64 7.99 16.75 -18.23
N PRO A 65 6.89 16.22 -17.69
CA PRO A 65 6.85 15.74 -16.32
C PRO A 65 7.72 14.49 -16.08
N ASP A 66 8.41 14.49 -14.95
CA ASP A 66 9.13 13.32 -14.44
C ASP A 66 8.24 12.51 -13.48
N PHE A 67 7.82 11.33 -13.92
CA PHE A 67 7.05 10.41 -13.08
C PHE A 67 7.94 9.39 -12.40
N ARG A 68 7.57 9.06 -11.16
CA ARG A 68 8.16 7.95 -10.42
C ARG A 68 7.07 7.16 -9.70
N VAL A 69 7.29 5.85 -9.58
CA VAL A 69 6.47 4.98 -8.74
C VAL A 69 7.21 4.74 -7.44
N GLN A 70 6.56 5.02 -6.32
CA GLN A 70 7.09 4.73 -4.99
C GLN A 70 6.36 3.54 -4.38
N VAL A 71 7.07 2.44 -4.16
CA VAL A 71 6.58 1.32 -3.36
C VAL A 71 6.90 1.61 -1.90
N SER A 72 5.88 1.66 -1.05
CA SER A 72 6.05 1.92 0.38
C SER A 72 5.41 0.84 1.23
N ARG A 73 6.01 0.59 2.40
CA ARG A 73 5.38 -0.20 3.45
C ARG A 73 4.44 0.71 4.22
N LEU A 74 3.21 0.27 4.49
CA LEU A 74 2.31 0.98 5.41
C LEU A 74 3.04 1.20 6.75
N LYS A 75 3.11 2.45 7.18
CA LYS A 75 3.58 2.79 8.52
C LYS A 75 2.50 2.35 9.51
N SER A 76 2.86 1.44 10.41
CA SER A 76 2.03 0.99 11.53
C SER A 76 1.94 2.05 12.62
#